data_AF-A0A483Z9T4-F1
#
_entry.id   AF-A0A483Z9T4-F1
#
_cell.length_a   1.000
_cell.length_b   1.000
_cell.length_c   1.000
_cell.angle_alpha   90.00
_cell.angle_beta   90.00
_cell.angle_gamma   90.00
#
_symmetry.space_group_name_H-M   'P 1'
#
loop_
_entity.id
_entity.type
_entity.pdbx_description
1 polymer ?
#
loop_
_entity_poly.entity_id
_entity_poly.type
_entity_poly.pdbx_seq_one_letter_code
_entity_poly.pdbx_strand_id
1 'polypeptide(L)'
;NTSFEEFSHMMVSMAKKASVPVITHWDHGRSMEIIHNAWVHGMNSLMRDASAFDFEENIRLTKEAVDFFHPLGIPVEAELGHVGNETVYDEALAGYHYTDPSQAAEFVERTGCDSLAVAIGNQHGVYTSEPKLNFEVVKRVR
;
A
#
# COMPACT_ATOMS: atom_id res chain seq x y z
N ASN A 1 20.19 -14.58 8.11
CA ASN A 1 19.23 -14.00 7.17
C ASN A 1 18.24 -15.09 6.80
N THR A 2 17.02 -14.99 7.32
CA THR A 2 15.89 -15.85 6.94
C THR A 2 15.29 -15.27 5.65
N SER A 3 14.95 -16.11 4.68
CA SER A 3 14.29 -15.61 3.46
C SER A 3 12.84 -15.22 3.77
N PHE A 4 12.23 -14.39 2.92
CA PHE A 4 10.82 -14.04 3.09
C PHE A 4 9.95 -15.31 3.07
N GLU A 5 10.24 -16.24 2.17
CA GLU A 5 9.50 -17.48 1.96
C GLU A 5 9.46 -18.33 3.23
N GLU A 6 10.60 -18.44 3.93
CA GLU A 6 10.68 -19.12 5.22
C GLU A 6 9.89 -18.39 6.32
N PHE A 7 10.02 -17.06 6.37
CA PHE A 7 9.36 -16.23 7.36
C PHE A 7 7.83 -16.21 7.18
N SER A 8 7.35 -16.23 5.95
CA SER A 8 5.92 -16.22 5.61
C SER A 8 5.19 -17.44 6.18
N HIS A 9 5.78 -18.63 6.06
CA HIS A 9 5.17 -19.85 6.62
C HIS A 9 5.01 -19.79 8.14
N MET A 10 5.97 -19.17 8.84
CA MET A 10 5.85 -18.95 10.28
C MET A 10 4.70 -17.99 10.60
N MET A 11 4.60 -16.85 9.91
CA MET A 11 3.52 -15.87 10.10
C MET A 11 2.15 -16.49 9.84
N VAL A 12 1.98 -17.22 8.73
CA VAL A 12 0.72 -17.89 8.37
C VAL A 12 0.33 -18.93 9.42
N SER A 13 1.29 -19.70 9.94
CA SER A 13 1.05 -20.68 11.01
C SER A 13 0.56 -20.02 12.30
N MET A 14 1.13 -18.87 12.66
CA MET A 14 0.72 -18.10 13.84
C MET A 14 -0.66 -17.46 13.63
N ALA A 15 -0.92 -16.85 12.47
CA ALA A 15 -2.20 -16.24 12.12
C ALA A 15 -3.36 -17.26 12.22
N LYS A 16 -3.17 -18.49 11.71
CA LYS A 16 -4.16 -19.58 11.80
C LYS A 16 -4.48 -20.04 13.23
N LYS A 17 -3.57 -19.82 14.18
CA LYS A 17 -3.74 -20.19 15.60
C LYS A 17 -4.29 -19.05 16.46
N ALA A 18 -4.42 -17.84 15.90
CA ALA A 18 -4.92 -16.70 16.63
C ALA A 18 -6.40 -16.90 17.03
N SER A 19 -6.76 -16.42 18.21
CA SER A 19 -8.15 -16.42 18.70
C SER A 19 -8.99 -15.25 18.17
N VAL A 20 -8.39 -14.39 17.35
CA VAL A 20 -9.00 -13.22 16.72
C VAL A 20 -8.73 -13.27 15.21
N PRO A 21 -9.53 -12.57 14.37
CA PRO A 21 -9.23 -12.45 12.96
C PRO A 21 -7.85 -11.84 12.73
N VAL A 22 -7.02 -12.50 11.93
CA VAL A 22 -5.67 -12.05 11.54
C VAL A 22 -5.52 -12.19 10.04
N ILE A 23 -4.91 -11.19 9.42
CA ILE A 23 -4.45 -11.22 8.03
C ILE A 23 -2.92 -11.23 8.00
N THR A 24 -2.37 -11.76 6.92
CA THR A 24 -0.96 -11.62 6.56
C THR A 24 -0.90 -10.73 5.33
N HIS A 25 -0.42 -9.51 5.54
CA HIS A 25 -0.40 -8.46 4.52
C HIS A 25 1.01 -8.26 3.96
N TRP A 26 1.14 -8.17 2.64
CA TRP A 26 2.38 -7.74 2.00
C TRP A 26 2.37 -6.22 1.78
N ASP A 27 3.23 -5.53 2.50
CA ASP A 27 3.35 -4.08 2.52
C ASP A 27 4.25 -3.55 1.38
N HIS A 28 3.89 -2.41 0.78
CA HIS A 28 4.60 -1.73 -0.31
C HIS A 28 5.11 -2.63 -1.46
N GLY A 29 4.23 -3.44 -2.06
CA GLY A 29 4.56 -4.27 -3.22
C GLY A 29 4.84 -3.46 -4.48
N ARG A 30 6.14 -3.29 -4.83
CA ARG A 30 6.61 -2.44 -5.94
C ARG A 30 6.51 -3.04 -7.35
N SER A 31 6.19 -4.33 -7.47
CA SER A 31 5.98 -5.00 -8.76
C SER A 31 4.99 -6.16 -8.64
N MET A 32 4.40 -6.56 -9.78
CA MET A 32 3.52 -7.72 -9.86
C MET A 32 4.24 -9.01 -9.42
N GLU A 33 5.51 -9.16 -9.76
CA GLU A 33 6.34 -10.31 -9.36
C GLU A 33 6.45 -10.43 -7.84
N ILE A 34 6.68 -9.31 -7.14
CA ILE A 34 6.81 -9.29 -5.68
C ILE A 34 5.51 -9.71 -5.00
N ILE A 35 4.38 -9.10 -5.39
CA ILE A 35 3.09 -9.41 -4.75
C ILE A 35 2.58 -10.81 -5.13
N HIS A 36 2.92 -11.31 -6.33
CA HIS A 36 2.68 -12.70 -6.70
C HIS A 36 3.51 -13.66 -5.82
N ASN A 37 4.81 -13.38 -5.62
CA ASN A 37 5.63 -14.19 -4.70
C ASN A 37 5.07 -14.20 -3.28
N ALA A 38 4.61 -13.04 -2.80
CA ALA A 38 3.98 -12.90 -1.49
C ALA A 38 2.73 -13.78 -1.35
N TRP A 39 1.83 -13.73 -2.34
CA TRP A 39 0.63 -14.55 -2.37
C TRP A 39 0.93 -16.06 -2.45
N VAL A 40 1.86 -16.48 -3.31
CA VAL A 40 2.29 -17.89 -3.44
C VAL A 40 2.78 -18.46 -2.10
N HIS A 41 3.40 -17.61 -1.27
CA HIS A 41 3.89 -17.99 0.05
C HIS A 41 2.90 -17.72 1.20
N GLY A 42 1.62 -17.50 0.87
CA GLY A 42 0.51 -17.53 1.82
C GLY A 42 0.09 -16.18 2.41
N MET A 43 0.56 -15.06 1.87
CA MET A 43 -0.05 -13.76 2.16
C MET A 43 -1.48 -13.74 1.63
N ASN A 44 -2.42 -13.26 2.46
CA ASN A 44 -3.84 -13.21 2.12
C ASN A 44 -4.40 -11.79 1.99
N SER A 45 -3.52 -10.79 1.99
CA SER A 45 -3.78 -9.40 1.63
C SER A 45 -2.50 -8.80 1.04
N LEU A 46 -2.63 -7.94 0.03
CA LEU A 46 -1.49 -7.40 -0.71
C LEU A 46 -1.64 -5.89 -0.87
N MET A 47 -0.53 -5.16 -0.87
CA MET A 47 -0.49 -3.77 -1.35
C MET A 47 0.25 -3.72 -2.69
N ARG A 48 -0.36 -3.08 -3.69
CA ARG A 48 0.33 -2.64 -4.91
C ARG A 48 0.70 -1.18 -4.76
N ASP A 49 1.95 -0.91 -4.40
CA ASP A 49 2.49 0.44 -4.33
C ASP A 49 3.06 0.85 -5.69
N ALA A 50 2.28 1.64 -6.42
CA ALA A 50 2.68 2.33 -7.65
C ALA A 50 2.65 3.86 -7.48
N SER A 51 2.75 4.36 -6.24
CA SER A 51 2.73 5.79 -5.91
C SER A 51 3.83 6.63 -6.59
N ALA A 52 4.94 5.99 -6.94
CA ALA A 52 6.06 6.63 -7.64
C ALA A 52 5.80 6.88 -9.14
N PHE A 53 4.72 6.34 -9.70
CA PHE A 53 4.32 6.53 -11.09
C PHE A 53 3.29 7.67 -11.21
N ASP A 54 3.10 8.19 -12.42
CA ASP A 54 2.03 9.15 -12.66
C ASP A 54 0.64 8.53 -12.45
N PHE A 55 -0.39 9.37 -12.37
CA PHE A 55 -1.75 8.96 -12.01
C PHE A 55 -2.30 7.85 -12.93
N GLU A 56 -2.08 7.97 -14.24
CA GLU A 56 -2.61 7.01 -15.22
C GLU A 56 -1.87 5.66 -15.15
N GLU A 57 -0.55 5.70 -15.00
CA GLU A 57 0.26 4.49 -14.87
C GLU A 57 0.03 3.81 -13.51
N ASN A 58 -0.17 4.57 -12.44
CA ASN A 58 -0.56 4.03 -11.13
C ASN A 58 -1.92 3.32 -11.21
N ILE A 59 -2.92 3.93 -11.87
CA ILE A 59 -4.21 3.27 -12.13
C ILE A 59 -4.01 1.97 -12.92
N ARG A 60 -3.23 2.01 -14.00
CA ARG A 60 -3.01 0.84 -14.87
C ARG A 60 -2.37 -0.31 -14.10
N LEU A 61 -1.30 -0.05 -13.34
CA LEU A 61 -0.55 -1.04 -12.59
C LEU A 61 -1.33 -1.59 -11.38
N THR A 62 -2.10 -0.72 -10.71
CA THR A 62 -2.95 -1.13 -9.59
C THR A 62 -4.12 -1.98 -10.08
N LYS A 63 -4.77 -1.56 -11.17
CA LYS A 63 -5.85 -2.33 -11.81
C LYS A 63 -5.36 -3.69 -12.27
N GLU A 64 -4.16 -3.79 -12.84
CA GLU A 64 -3.56 -5.07 -13.24
C GLU A 64 -3.45 -6.05 -12.06
N ALA A 65 -3.02 -5.57 -10.89
CA ALA A 65 -2.97 -6.37 -9.67
C ALA A 65 -4.37 -6.76 -9.19
N VAL A 66 -5.29 -5.79 -9.13
CA VAL A 66 -6.70 -6.00 -8.74
C VAL A 66 -7.35 -7.08 -9.61
N ASP A 67 -7.31 -6.92 -10.93
CA ASP A 67 -7.92 -7.83 -11.91
C ASP A 67 -7.37 -9.26 -11.79
N PHE A 68 -6.11 -9.42 -11.37
CA PHE A 68 -5.50 -10.73 -11.16
C PHE A 68 -5.87 -11.36 -9.81
N PHE A 69 -5.84 -10.59 -8.72
CA PHE A 69 -5.98 -11.12 -7.35
C PHE A 69 -7.43 -11.19 -6.84
N HIS A 70 -8.33 -10.36 -7.35
CA HIS A 70 -9.74 -10.37 -6.96
C HIS A 70 -10.45 -11.70 -7.26
N PRO A 71 -10.30 -12.33 -8.45
CA PRO A 71 -10.88 -13.65 -8.70
C PRO A 71 -10.37 -14.75 -7.76
N LEU A 72 -9.22 -14.53 -7.11
CA LEU A 72 -8.61 -15.44 -6.12
C LEU A 72 -9.07 -15.13 -4.68
N GLY A 73 -9.94 -14.12 -4.50
CA GLY A 73 -10.43 -13.68 -3.19
C GLY A 73 -9.40 -12.94 -2.35
N ILE A 74 -8.39 -12.33 -2.99
CA ILE A 74 -7.31 -11.60 -2.32
C ILE A 74 -7.54 -10.09 -2.46
N PRO A 75 -7.73 -9.35 -1.35
CA PRO A 75 -7.89 -7.90 -1.40
C PRO A 75 -6.55 -7.20 -1.71
N VAL A 76 -6.63 -6.08 -2.42
CA VAL A 76 -5.51 -5.26 -2.84
C VAL A 76 -5.64 -3.84 -2.28
N GLU A 77 -4.68 -3.44 -1.46
CA GLU A 77 -4.45 -2.05 -1.06
C GLU A 77 -3.66 -1.31 -2.14
N ALA A 78 -3.97 -0.03 -2.33
CA ALA A 78 -3.23 0.87 -3.21
C ALA A 78 -2.79 2.14 -2.49
N GLU A 79 -1.86 2.89 -3.06
CA GLU A 79 -1.43 4.20 -2.55
C GLU A 79 -1.60 5.30 -3.61
N LEU A 80 -2.19 6.42 -3.19
CA LEU A 80 -2.31 7.63 -3.99
C LEU A 80 -1.70 8.83 -3.26
N GLY A 81 -0.88 9.61 -3.95
CA GLY A 81 0.13 10.45 -3.29
C GLY A 81 1.36 9.62 -2.97
N HIS A 82 2.32 10.17 -2.22
CA HIS A 82 3.52 9.44 -1.83
C HIS A 82 3.87 9.71 -0.36
N VAL A 83 3.86 8.67 0.47
CA VAL A 83 4.35 8.73 1.84
C VAL A 83 5.88 8.75 1.83
N GLY A 84 6.47 9.87 2.27
CA GLY A 84 7.92 10.07 2.23
C GLY A 84 8.74 9.02 3.02
N ASN A 85 9.91 8.66 2.48
CA ASN A 85 10.91 7.78 3.11
C ASN A 85 11.88 8.54 4.02
N GLU A 86 12.50 7.83 4.97
CA GLU A 86 13.46 8.37 5.96
C GLU A 86 14.75 8.95 5.35
N THR A 87 15.10 8.60 4.11
CA THR A 87 16.38 9.00 3.51
C THR A 87 16.29 10.33 2.78
N VAL A 88 16.93 11.34 3.39
CA VAL A 88 17.17 12.71 2.92
C VAL A 88 15.93 13.60 2.99
N TYR A 89 15.83 14.37 4.08
CA TYR A 89 14.80 15.38 4.37
C TYR A 89 14.54 16.35 3.19
N ASP A 90 15.56 16.66 2.38
CA ASP A 90 15.46 17.53 1.21
C ASP A 90 14.91 16.81 -0.05
N GLU A 91 15.16 15.51 -0.23
CA GLU A 91 14.56 14.71 -1.32
C GLU A 91 13.12 14.32 -0.99
N ALA A 92 12.86 14.04 0.30
CA ALA A 92 11.52 13.83 0.83
C ALA A 92 10.61 15.03 0.53
N LEU A 93 11.08 16.27 0.69
CA LEU A 93 10.29 17.49 0.37
C LEU A 93 10.08 17.71 -1.14
N ALA A 94 10.99 17.25 -2.00
CA ALA A 94 10.88 17.43 -3.45
C ALA A 94 9.95 16.40 -4.12
N GLY A 95 9.82 15.21 -3.54
CA GLY A 95 8.92 14.14 -4.00
C GLY A 95 7.65 13.95 -3.16
N TYR A 96 7.45 14.74 -2.09
CA TYR A 96 6.26 14.64 -1.25
C TYR A 96 5.02 15.15 -2.01
N HIS A 97 4.24 14.22 -2.54
CA HIS A 97 2.94 14.53 -3.11
C HIS A 97 1.87 14.12 -2.12
N TYR A 98 1.23 15.11 -1.48
CA TYR A 98 -0.03 14.85 -0.78
C TYR A 98 -1.02 14.19 -1.75
N THR A 99 -1.88 13.32 -1.24
CA THR A 99 -3.03 12.86 -2.02
C THR A 99 -3.85 14.07 -2.43
N ASP A 100 -4.11 14.24 -3.73
CA ASP A 100 -5.16 15.14 -4.19
C ASP A 100 -6.51 14.50 -3.90
N PRO A 101 -7.33 15.04 -2.97
CA PRO A 101 -8.59 14.42 -2.61
C PRO A 101 -9.58 14.36 -3.79
N SER A 102 -9.41 15.21 -4.80
CA SER A 102 -10.27 15.21 -6.00
C SER A 102 -10.02 14.00 -6.91
N GLN A 103 -8.84 13.38 -6.82
CA GLN A 103 -8.46 12.21 -7.62
C GLN A 103 -8.80 10.89 -6.94
N ALA A 104 -8.97 10.86 -5.62
CA ALA A 104 -9.13 9.61 -4.86
C ALA A 104 -10.37 8.80 -5.29
N ALA A 105 -11.50 9.45 -5.51
CA ALA A 105 -12.74 8.77 -5.93
C ALA A 105 -12.59 8.11 -7.31
N GLU A 106 -12.03 8.84 -8.28
CA GLU A 106 -11.73 8.32 -9.62
C GLU A 106 -10.72 7.16 -9.54
N PHE A 107 -9.67 7.32 -8.73
CA PHE A 107 -8.65 6.29 -8.58
C PHE A 107 -9.24 4.98 -8.06
N VAL A 108 -10.04 5.03 -6.99
CA VAL A 108 -10.70 3.84 -6.44
C VAL A 108 -11.67 3.23 -7.44
N GLU A 109 -12.48 4.03 -8.13
CA GLU A 109 -13.42 3.55 -9.15
C GLU A 109 -12.69 2.83 -10.30
N ARG A 110 -11.61 3.43 -10.82
CA ARG A 110 -10.88 2.92 -11.98
C ARG A 110 -9.99 1.73 -11.64
N THR A 111 -9.44 1.68 -10.43
CA THR A 111 -8.58 0.56 -10.00
C THR A 111 -9.37 -0.61 -9.44
N GLY A 112 -10.45 -0.33 -8.71
CA GLY A 112 -11.19 -1.33 -7.94
C GLY A 112 -10.48 -1.78 -6.66
N CYS A 113 -9.50 -1.02 -6.13
CA CYS A 113 -8.80 -1.40 -4.90
C CYS A 113 -9.73 -1.48 -3.68
N ASP A 114 -9.39 -2.34 -2.71
CA ASP A 114 -10.19 -2.59 -1.51
C ASP A 114 -9.92 -1.57 -0.39
N SER A 115 -8.69 -1.06 -0.34
CA SER A 115 -8.23 0.00 0.57
C SER A 115 -7.30 0.97 -0.16
N LEU A 116 -7.32 2.23 0.29
CA LEU A 116 -6.47 3.30 -0.26
C LEU A 116 -5.66 3.95 0.86
N ALA A 117 -4.34 3.81 0.80
CA ALA A 117 -3.39 4.61 1.55
C ALA A 117 -3.33 6.04 0.97
N VAL A 118 -3.47 7.03 1.85
CA VAL A 118 -3.44 8.46 1.49
C VAL A 118 -2.32 9.18 2.22
N ALA A 119 -1.53 9.95 1.48
CA ALA A 119 -0.47 10.79 2.00
C ALA A 119 -1.06 12.12 2.51
N ILE A 120 -1.05 12.30 3.83
CA ILE A 120 -1.62 13.47 4.51
C ILE A 120 -0.57 14.30 5.27
N GLY A 121 0.72 14.07 5.05
CA GLY A 121 1.79 14.63 5.88
C GLY A 121 2.41 13.62 6.84
N ASN A 122 1.98 12.35 6.78
CA ASN A 122 2.59 11.24 7.48
C ASN A 122 3.91 10.80 6.80
N GLN A 123 4.81 10.21 7.58
CA GLN A 123 6.13 9.77 7.12
C GLN A 123 6.43 8.40 7.69
N HIS A 124 7.21 7.58 6.97
CA HIS A 124 7.78 6.39 7.56
C HIS A 124 8.85 6.78 8.58
N GLY A 125 8.95 5.98 9.66
CA GLY A 125 10.05 6.13 10.61
C GLY A 125 9.82 7.08 11.77
N VAL A 126 10.92 7.61 12.30
CA VAL A 126 10.89 8.52 13.46
C VAL A 126 10.68 9.97 13.01
N TYR A 127 9.60 10.58 13.47
CA TYR A 127 9.38 12.01 13.32
C TYR A 127 10.44 12.82 14.08
N THR A 128 11.26 13.59 13.36
CA THR A 128 12.27 14.50 13.93
C THR A 128 11.67 15.84 14.39
N SER A 129 10.42 16.10 14.04
CA SER A 129 9.64 17.27 14.45
C SER A 129 8.14 16.91 14.50
N GLU A 130 7.32 17.78 15.07
CA GLU A 130 5.88 17.53 15.17
C GLU A 130 5.24 17.34 13.78
N PRO A 131 4.52 16.22 13.53
CA PRO A 131 3.91 15.96 12.24
C PRO A 131 2.79 16.95 11.94
N LYS A 132 2.82 17.53 10.74
CA LYS A 132 1.74 18.40 10.24
C LYS A 132 0.80 17.60 9.36
N LEU A 133 -0.17 16.96 9.99
CA LEU A 133 -1.17 16.15 9.30
C LEU A 133 -2.31 17.00 8.75
N ASN A 134 -2.58 16.87 7.45
CA ASN A 134 -3.68 17.52 6.77
C ASN A 134 -4.95 16.64 6.81
N PHE A 135 -5.67 16.70 7.92
CA PHE A 135 -6.93 15.97 8.10
C PHE A 135 -8.04 16.35 7.12
N GLU A 136 -7.91 17.47 6.39
CA GLU A 136 -8.88 17.85 5.36
C GLU A 136 -8.86 16.86 4.19
N VAL A 137 -7.69 16.29 3.87
CA VAL A 137 -7.58 15.21 2.88
C VAL A 137 -8.46 14.04 3.31
N VAL A 138 -8.32 13.58 4.56
CA VAL A 138 -9.10 12.45 5.10
C VAL A 138 -10.61 12.71 5.03
N LYS A 139 -11.06 13.94 5.32
CA LYS A 139 -12.48 14.30 5.25
C LYS A 139 -13.02 14.29 3.82
N ARG A 140 -12.19 14.64 2.84
CA ARG A 140 -12.61 14.76 1.44
C ARG A 140 -12.54 13.45 0.66
N VAL A 141 -11.77 12.46 1.14
CA VAL A 141 -11.66 11.12 0.53
C VAL A 141 -12.58 10.07 1.17
N ARG A 142 -13.25 10.39 2.29
CA ARG A 142 -14.27 9.56 2.94
C ARG A 142 -15.66 9.89 2.44
#